data_AF-A0A0J6FPX1-F1
#
_entry.id   AF-A0A0J6FPX1-F1
#
_cell.length_a   1.000
_cell.length_b   1.000
_cell.length_c   1.000
_cell.angle_alpha   90.00
_cell.angle_beta   90.00
_cell.angle_gamma   90.00
#
_symmetry.space_group_name_H-M   'P 1'
#
loop_
_entity.id
_entity.type
_entity.pdbx_description
1 polymer ?
#
loop_
_entity_poly.entity_id
_entity_poly.type
_entity_poly.pdbx_seq_one_letter_code
_entity_poly.pdbx_strand_id
1 'polypeptide(L)' 'MAGTPQARDEYDGYVEPICSLLWQGADHSALVRHLVQISEQRMGLPGMQQQAERVADRLLQWREIATG' A
#
# COMPACT_ATOMS: atom_id res chain seq x y z
N MET A 1 16.16 0.03 -9.05
CA MET A 1 15.10 0.68 -9.85
C MET A 1 14.37 1.70 -8.96
N ALA A 2 15.03 2.80 -8.62
CA ALA A 2 14.41 3.95 -7.98
C ALA A 2 14.99 5.16 -8.73
N GLY A 3 14.12 5.97 -9.33
CA GLY A 3 14.53 7.19 -10.06
C GLY A 3 14.19 7.28 -11.55
N THR A 4 13.48 6.29 -12.13
CA THR A 4 12.94 6.44 -13.50
C THR A 4 11.56 7.13 -13.45
N PRO A 5 11.26 8.09 -14.36
CA PRO A 5 9.97 8.79 -14.40
C PRO A 5 8.77 7.84 -14.48
N GLN A 6 8.91 6.73 -15.19
CA GLN A 6 7.87 5.71 -15.36
C GLN A 6 7.52 5.01 -14.04
N ALA A 7 8.51 4.74 -13.19
CA ALA A 7 8.25 4.16 -11.88
C ALA A 7 7.47 5.15 -10.99
N ARG A 8 7.75 6.45 -11.11
CA ARG A 8 7.02 7.50 -10.39
C ARG A 8 5.54 7.56 -10.80
N ASP A 9 5.26 7.56 -12.09
CA ASP A 9 3.89 7.53 -12.62
C ASP A 9 3.13 6.27 -12.16
N GLU A 10 3.81 5.13 -12.13
CA GLU A 10 3.27 3.88 -11.61
C GLU A 10 2.98 3.95 -10.09
N TYR A 11 3.90 4.51 -9.30
CA TYR A 11 3.71 4.75 -7.86
C TYR A 11 2.53 5.70 -7.59
N ASP A 12 2.43 6.80 -8.34
CA ASP A 12 1.33 7.77 -8.19
C ASP A 12 -0.03 7.07 -8.38
N GLY A 13 -0.10 6.06 -9.25
CA GLY A 13 -1.31 5.27 -9.50
C GLY A 13 -1.83 4.42 -8.34
N TYR A 14 -1.03 4.10 -7.32
CA TYR A 14 -1.49 3.34 -6.14
C TYR A 14 -1.16 3.97 -4.78
N VAL A 15 -0.25 4.94 -4.71
CA VAL A 15 0.05 5.67 -3.47
C VAL A 15 -1.17 6.45 -3.00
N GLU A 16 -1.84 7.20 -3.88
CA GLU A 16 -3.02 7.99 -3.51
C GLU A 16 -4.17 7.12 -2.95
N PRO A 17 -4.57 6.00 -3.58
CA PRO A 17 -5.56 5.07 -3.02
C PRO A 17 -5.18 4.50 -1.64
N ILE A 18 -3.93 4.08 -1.44
CA ILE A 18 -3.45 3.53 -0.16
C ILE A 18 -3.56 4.60 0.94
N CYS A 19 -3.10 5.79 0.62
CA CYS A 19 -3.20 6.97 1.47
C CYS A 19 -4.65 7.27 1.86
N SER A 20 -5.56 7.32 0.89
CA SER A 20 -6.99 7.54 1.12
C SER A 20 -7.60 6.49 2.04
N LEU A 21 -7.25 5.21 1.86
CA LEU A 21 -7.66 4.13 2.77
C LEU A 21 -7.18 4.37 4.22
N LEU A 22 -5.92 4.78 4.39
CA LEU A 22 -5.37 5.06 5.71
C LEU A 22 -6.11 6.21 6.41
N TRP A 23 -6.38 7.30 5.69
CA TRP A 23 -7.10 8.47 6.22
C TRP A 23 -8.57 8.18 6.56
N GLN A 24 -9.20 7.24 5.84
CA GLN A 24 -10.56 6.78 6.15
C GLN A 24 -10.62 5.84 7.36
N GLY A 25 -9.48 5.55 8.01
CA GLY A 25 -9.45 4.69 9.18
C GLY A 25 -9.58 3.20 8.84
N ALA A 26 -9.18 2.79 7.64
CA ALA A 26 -9.20 1.38 7.26
C ALA A 26 -8.45 0.51 8.27
N ASP A 27 -8.99 -0.68 8.51
CA ASP A 27 -8.36 -1.69 9.36
C ASP A 27 -7.24 -2.45 8.62
N HIS A 28 -6.48 -3.23 9.38
CA HIS A 28 -5.38 -4.04 8.85
C HIS A 28 -5.82 -4.98 7.72
N SER A 29 -6.98 -5.64 7.86
CA SER A 29 -7.47 -6.60 6.87
C SER A 29 -7.81 -5.94 5.53
N ALA A 30 -8.45 -4.76 5.59
CA ALA A 30 -8.76 -3.97 4.42
C ALA A 30 -7.50 -3.49 3.69
N LEU A 31 -6.48 -3.04 4.43
CA LEU A 31 -5.19 -2.64 3.87
C LEU A 31 -4.45 -3.81 3.22
N VAL A 32 -4.35 -4.95 3.90
CA VAL A 32 -3.69 -6.15 3.35
C VAL A 32 -4.35 -6.59 2.06
N ARG A 33 -5.68 -6.67 2.04
CA ARG A 33 -6.44 -7.02 0.82
C ARG A 33 -6.10 -6.06 -0.32
N HIS A 34 -6.08 -4.77 -0.06
CA HIS A 34 -5.80 -3.77 -1.09
C HIS A 34 -4.37 -3.86 -1.62
N LEU A 35 -3.39 -4.06 -0.74
CA LEU A 35 -1.98 -4.23 -1.11
C LEU A 35 -1.73 -5.49 -1.94
N VAL A 36 -2.39 -6.60 -1.60
CA VAL A 36 -2.34 -7.84 -2.41
C VAL A 36 -2.96 -7.59 -3.79
N GLN A 37 -4.11 -6.93 -3.86
CA GLN A 37 -4.75 -6.61 -5.15
C GLN A 37 -3.85 -5.76 -6.04
N ILE A 38 -3.19 -4.73 -5.50
CA ILE A 38 -2.23 -3.91 -6.27
C ILE A 38 -1.07 -4.78 -6.75
N SER A 39 -0.49 -5.59 -5.87
CA SER A 39 0.65 -6.45 -6.20
C SER A 39 0.31 -7.44 -7.31
N GLU A 40 -0.86 -8.08 -7.25
CA GLU A 40 -1.27 -9.08 -8.23
C GLU A 40 -1.75 -8.45 -9.54
N GLN A 41 -2.59 -7.42 -9.46
CA GLN A 41 -3.29 -6.90 -10.63
C GLN A 41 -2.50 -5.84 -11.39
N ARG A 42 -1.69 -5.04 -10.69
CA ARG A 42 -0.92 -3.96 -11.31
C ARG A 42 0.54 -4.32 -11.52
N MET A 43 1.14 -5.06 -10.60
CA MET A 43 2.55 -5.44 -10.69
C MET A 43 2.77 -6.86 -11.24
N GLY A 44 1.73 -7.69 -11.30
CA GLY A 44 1.85 -9.08 -11.74
C GLY A 44 2.66 -9.97 -10.77
N LEU A 45 2.65 -9.62 -9.49
CA LEU A 45 3.41 -10.28 -8.43
C LEU A 45 2.49 -11.10 -7.50
N PRO A 46 2.26 -12.40 -7.80
CA PRO A 46 1.46 -13.26 -6.94
C PRO A 46 2.18 -13.63 -5.64
N GLY A 47 1.41 -14.04 -4.62
CA GLY A 47 1.97 -14.57 -3.38
C GLY A 47 2.49 -13.51 -2.40
N MET A 48 2.05 -12.25 -2.55
CA MET A 48 2.52 -11.13 -1.74
C MET A 48 1.79 -10.98 -0.38
N GLN A 49 0.97 -11.96 0.03
CA GLN A 49 0.18 -11.90 1.27
C GLN A 49 1.01 -11.54 2.51
N GLN A 50 2.07 -12.29 2.81
CA GLN A 50 2.91 -12.04 3.99
C GLN A 50 3.64 -10.69 3.93
N GLN A 51 4.00 -10.26 2.72
CA GLN A 51 4.65 -8.96 2.55
C GLN A 51 3.64 -7.83 2.73
N ALA A 52 2.41 -7.99 2.21
CA ALA A 52 1.32 -7.06 2.39
C ALA A 52 0.93 -6.88 3.86
N GLU A 53 0.92 -7.96 4.65
CA GLU A 53 0.72 -7.91 6.11
C GLU A 53 1.77 -7.03 6.80
N ARG A 54 3.06 -7.28 6.57
CA ARG A 54 4.14 -6.47 7.16
C ARG A 54 4.07 -5.00 6.73
N VAL A 55 3.69 -4.73 5.49
CA VAL A 55 3.53 -3.37 4.98
C VAL A 55 2.32 -2.70 5.63
N ALA A 56 1.19 -3.39 5.76
CA ALA A 56 -0.02 -2.87 6.41
C ALA A 56 0.25 -2.51 7.88
N ASP A 57 0.93 -3.38 8.64
CA ASP A 57 1.35 -3.09 10.02
C ASP A 57 2.14 -1.79 10.11
N ARG A 58 3.12 -1.61 9.22
CA ARG A 58 3.96 -0.42 9.21
C ARG A 58 3.20 0.84 8.83
N LEU A 59 2.29 0.75 7.86
CA LEU A 59 1.46 1.87 7.44
C LEU A 59 0.50 2.32 8.54
N LEU A 60 -0.06 1.38 9.30
CA LEU A 60 -0.92 1.69 10.44
C LEU A 60 -0.15 2.38 11.57
N GLN A 61 1.05 1.90 11.90
CA GLN A 61 1.93 2.58 12.85
C GLN A 61 2.26 4.01 12.43
N TRP A 62 2.53 4.22 11.13
CA TRP A 62 2.79 5.56 10.61
C TRP A 62 1.56 6.47 10.67
N ARG A 63 0.37 5.93 10.40
CA ARG A 63 -0.88 6.68 10.57
C ARG A 63 -1.02 7.16 12.00
N GLU A 64 -0.83 6.29 12.98
CA GLU A 64 -0.92 6.65 14.40
C GLU A 64 0.04 7.78 14.77
N ILE A 65 1.27 7.75 14.28
CA ILE A 65 2.25 8.83 14.47
C ILE A 65 1.82 10.13 13.77
N ALA A 66 1.24 10.04 12.58
CA ALA A 66 0.85 11.21 11.79
C ALA A 66 -0.45 11.87 12.28
N THR A 67 -1.30 11.13 13.00
CA THR A 67 -2.58 11.62 13.54
C THR A 67 -2.57 11.88 15.05
N GLY A 68 -1.48 11.52 15.74
CA GLY A 68 -1.25 11.78 17.17
C GLY A 68 -0.53 13.09 17.42
#